data_AF-A0A1C5RLN3-F1
#
_entry.id   AF-A0A1C5RLN3-F1
#
_cell.length_a   1.000
_cell.length_b   1.000
_cell.length_c   1.000
_cell.angle_alpha   90.00
_cell.angle_beta   90.00
_cell.angle_gamma   90.00
#
_symmetry.space_group_name_H-M   'P 1'
#
loop_
_entity.id
_entity.type
_entity.pdbx_description
1 polymer ?
#
loop_
_entity_poly.entity_id
_entity_poly.type
_entity_poly.pdbx_seq_one_letter_code
_entity_poly.pdbx_strand_id
1 'polypeptide(L)'
;MKALYGEALERRVIKEQCKKGKRIGEVILGEEWLIHRYFFQTSYIAYSDIRRAYMRVAGGEFGEFPVDEYSLVLEDLDGNEHELHLDRPEYGKKCLEWLEKVQSSIKIGKMKQ
;
A
#
# COMPACT_ATOMS: atom_id res chain seq x y z
N MET A 1 -7.74 12.76 3.65
CA MET A 1 -7.79 11.46 2.96
C MET A 1 -7.52 11.74 1.50
N LYS A 2 -6.59 11.03 0.88
CA LYS A 2 -6.14 11.30 -0.49
C LYS A 2 -6.40 10.05 -1.34
N ALA A 3 -7.11 10.22 -2.46
CA ALA A 3 -7.10 9.21 -3.51
C ALA A 3 -5.73 9.26 -4.19
N LEU A 4 -5.05 8.11 -4.29
CA LEU A 4 -3.78 8.01 -4.99
C LEU A 4 -3.98 8.04 -6.50
N TYR A 5 -5.10 7.48 -6.96
CA TYR A 5 -5.53 7.45 -8.34
C TYR A 5 -7.06 7.57 -8.40
N GLY A 6 -7.58 8.06 -9.52
CA GLY A 6 -9.03 8.16 -9.76
C GLY A 6 -9.72 9.27 -8.96
N GLU A 7 -11.06 9.17 -8.90
CA GLU A 7 -11.89 10.17 -8.24
C GLU A 7 -11.87 10.03 -6.71
N ALA A 8 -11.95 11.18 -6.03
CA ALA A 8 -11.99 11.21 -4.57
C ALA A 8 -13.33 10.68 -4.06
N LEU A 9 -13.28 9.64 -3.24
CA LEU A 9 -14.46 9.06 -2.60
C LEU A 9 -14.92 9.86 -1.39
N GLU A 10 -16.22 9.72 -1.11
CA GLU A 10 -16.79 10.23 0.13
C GLU A 10 -16.13 9.59 1.35
N ARG A 11 -15.86 10.42 2.36
CA ARG A 11 -15.21 10.01 3.61
C ARG A 11 -15.93 8.85 4.32
N ARG A 12 -17.26 8.73 4.16
CA ARG A 12 -18.05 7.67 4.79
C ARG A 12 -17.70 6.29 4.22
N VAL A 13 -17.58 6.18 2.90
CA VAL A 13 -17.21 4.93 2.21
C VAL A 13 -15.86 4.41 2.70
N ILE A 14 -14.84 5.28 2.72
CA ILE A 14 -13.50 4.91 3.22
C ILE A 14 -13.54 4.47 4.69
N LYS A 15 -14.34 5.14 5.53
CA LYS A 15 -14.49 4.74 6.94
C LYS A 15 -15.15 3.37 7.11
N GLU A 16 -16.11 3.02 6.26
CA GLU A 16 -16.74 1.69 6.30
C GLU A 16 -15.77 0.60 5.87
N GLN A 17 -15.01 0.85 4.81
CA GLN A 17 -13.94 -0.04 4.35
C GLN A 17 -12.86 -0.23 5.41
N CYS A 18 -12.48 0.83 6.13
CA CYS A 18 -11.57 0.73 7.28
C CYS A 18 -12.12 -0.16 8.42
N LYS A 19 -13.44 -0.22 8.61
CA LYS A 19 -14.07 -1.02 9.68
C LYS A 19 -14.17 -2.50 9.31
N LYS A 20 -14.45 -2.80 8.04
CA LYS A 20 -14.64 -4.16 7.52
C LYS A 20 -13.34 -4.81 7.06
N GLY A 21 -12.38 -4.00 6.62
CA GLY A 21 -11.14 -4.45 6.02
C GLY A 21 -10.17 -5.12 6.99
N LYS A 22 -9.31 -5.97 6.44
CA LYS A 22 -8.24 -6.63 7.19
C LYS A 22 -7.08 -5.68 7.40
N ARG A 23 -6.75 -5.38 8.65
CA ARG A 23 -5.61 -4.51 9.00
C ARG A 23 -4.29 -5.29 9.08
N ILE A 24 -3.27 -4.77 8.43
CA ILE A 24 -1.87 -5.26 8.46
C ILE A 24 -0.97 -4.04 8.65
N GLY A 25 -0.60 -3.76 9.90
CA GLY A 25 0.14 -2.55 10.26
C GLY A 25 -0.64 -1.27 9.89
N GLU A 26 -0.07 -0.55 8.94
CA GLU A 26 -0.50 0.74 8.39
C GLU A 26 -1.36 0.56 7.14
N VAL A 27 -1.40 -0.65 6.58
CA VAL A 27 -2.28 -1.00 5.46
C VAL A 27 -3.56 -1.62 5.99
N ILE A 28 -4.68 -1.22 5.42
CA ILE A 28 -5.99 -1.83 5.61
C ILE A 28 -6.45 -2.31 4.24
N LEU A 29 -6.66 -3.61 4.14
CA LEU A 29 -7.12 -4.30 2.95
C LEU A 29 -8.65 -4.36 3.02
N GLY A 30 -9.31 -3.37 2.43
CA GLY A 30 -10.76 -3.32 2.29
C GLY A 30 -11.25 -4.33 1.25
N GLU A 31 -12.56 -4.30 0.98
CA GLU A 31 -13.21 -5.16 -0.01
C GLU A 31 -12.80 -4.74 -1.43
N GLU A 32 -12.83 -3.44 -1.74
CA GLU A 32 -12.51 -2.90 -3.07
C GLU A 32 -11.30 -1.96 -3.07
N TRP A 33 -10.85 -1.52 -1.89
CA TRP A 33 -9.78 -0.53 -1.74
C TRP A 33 -8.66 -0.99 -0.84
N LEU A 34 -7.43 -0.68 -1.24
CA LEU A 34 -6.29 -0.65 -0.36
C LEU A 34 -6.21 0.72 0.29
N ILE A 35 -6.19 0.76 1.62
CA ILE A 35 -6.08 1.99 2.39
C ILE A 35 -4.78 1.97 3.16
N HIS A 36 -4.01 3.05 3.07
CA HIS A 36 -2.79 3.24 3.83
C HIS A 36 -2.97 4.38 4.81
N ARG A 37 -2.63 4.13 6.07
CA ARG A 37 -2.75 5.09 7.16
C ARG A 37 -1.43 5.19 7.89
N TYR A 38 -0.69 6.25 7.56
CA TYR A 38 0.60 6.56 8.15
C TYR A 38 0.56 7.93 8.81
N PHE A 39 0.86 7.98 10.11
CA PHE A 39 0.67 9.17 10.95
C PHE A 39 -0.73 9.81 10.77
N PHE A 40 -0.77 11.09 10.37
CA PHE A 40 -1.98 11.89 10.16
C PHE A 40 -2.50 11.80 8.72
N GLN A 41 -1.80 11.08 7.84
CA GLN A 41 -2.16 10.93 6.45
C GLN A 41 -2.91 9.61 6.23
N THR A 42 -3.87 9.65 5.32
CA THR A 42 -4.62 8.47 4.91
C THR A 42 -4.77 8.55 3.41
N SER A 43 -4.17 7.59 2.73
CA SER A 43 -4.19 7.45 1.29
C SER A 43 -4.94 6.18 0.93
N TYR A 44 -5.55 6.12 -0.25
CA TYR A 44 -6.26 4.93 -0.70
C TYR A 44 -6.25 4.82 -2.22
N ILE A 45 -6.40 3.60 -2.71
CA ILE A 45 -6.52 3.28 -4.13
C ILE A 45 -7.43 2.07 -4.31
N ALA A 46 -8.23 2.04 -5.37
CA ALA A 46 -9.06 0.89 -5.70
C ALA A 46 -8.18 -0.24 -6.27
N TYR A 47 -8.52 -1.49 -6.00
CA TYR A 47 -7.76 -2.62 -6.57
C TYR A 47 -7.82 -2.65 -8.10
N SER A 48 -8.91 -2.18 -8.70
CA SER A 48 -9.06 -2.02 -10.15
C SER A 48 -8.03 -1.07 -10.77
N ASP A 49 -7.51 -0.15 -9.96
CA ASP A 49 -6.62 0.91 -10.40
C ASP A 49 -5.15 0.57 -10.16
N ILE A 50 -4.86 -0.59 -9.56
CA ILE A 50 -3.50 -1.06 -9.30
C ILE A 50 -3.10 -2.02 -10.41
N ARG A 51 -2.12 -1.61 -11.21
CA ARG A 51 -1.52 -2.44 -12.25
C ARG A 51 -0.50 -3.42 -11.67
N ARG A 52 0.30 -2.95 -10.72
CA ARG A 52 1.40 -3.72 -10.12
C ARG A 52 1.60 -3.31 -8.66
N ALA A 53 1.95 -4.27 -7.81
CA ALA A 53 2.33 -4.01 -6.43
C ALA A 53 3.65 -4.73 -6.10
N TYR A 54 4.55 -4.07 -5.39
CA TYR A 54 5.82 -4.68 -4.98
C TYR A 54 6.39 -3.99 -3.74
N MET A 55 7.41 -4.60 -3.12
CA MET A 55 8.12 -3.98 -2.00
C MET A 55 9.38 -3.26 -2.48
N ARG A 56 9.63 -2.08 -1.94
CA ARG A 56 10.90 -1.35 -2.05
C ARG A 56 11.56 -1.29 -0.69
N VAL A 57 12.87 -1.50 -0.64
CA VAL A 57 13.69 -1.23 0.54
C VAL A 57 14.77 -0.26 0.16
N ALA A 58 14.74 0.91 0.78
CA ALA A 58 15.80 1.89 0.65
C ALA A 58 16.72 1.73 1.85
N GLY A 59 18.00 1.43 1.61
CA GLY A 59 19.03 1.49 2.64
C GLY A 59 19.43 2.95 2.86
N GLY A 60 19.26 3.45 4.08
CA GLY A 60 19.73 4.75 4.53
C GLY A 60 20.77 4.65 5.64
N GLU A 61 21.49 5.74 5.89
CA GLU A 61 22.38 5.88 7.05
C GLU A 61 21.78 6.92 7.99
N PHE A 62 21.51 6.53 9.24
CA PHE A 62 21.19 7.49 10.32
C PHE A 62 22.37 7.52 11.29
N GLY A 63 23.31 8.43 11.04
CA GLY A 63 24.60 8.44 11.73
C GLY A 63 25.46 7.26 11.28
N GLU A 64 25.91 6.42 12.23
CA GLU A 64 26.73 5.23 11.96
C GLU A 64 25.90 3.93 11.78
N PHE A 65 24.57 4.02 11.89
CA PHE A 65 23.70 2.85 11.84
C PHE A 65 22.98 2.76 10.49
N PRO A 66 23.05 1.61 9.79
CA PRO A 66 22.21 1.37 8.63
C PRO A 66 20.75 1.29 9.10
N VAL A 67 19.89 2.08 8.45
CA VAL A 67 18.44 2.06 8.66
C VAL A 67 17.79 1.68 7.34
N ASP A 68 17.12 0.54 7.33
CA ASP A 68 16.32 0.12 6.19
C ASP A 68 14.93 0.78 6.28
N GLU A 69 14.55 1.51 5.24
CA GLU A 69 13.21 2.03 5.05
C GLU A 69 12.41 1.12 4.13
N TYR A 70 11.25 0.65 4.61
CA TYR A 70 10.40 -0.28 3.88
C TYR A 70 9.20 0.44 3.28
N SER A 71 8.91 0.18 2.01
CA SER A 71 7.73 0.72 1.35
C SER A 71 6.99 -0.34 0.54
N LEU A 72 5.66 -0.29 0.58
CA LEU A 72 4.80 -0.93 -0.39
C LEU A 72 4.59 0.04 -1.56
N VAL A 73 5.02 -0.35 -2.74
CA VAL A 73 4.88 0.45 -3.95
C VAL A 73 3.71 -0.08 -4.76
N LEU A 74 2.80 0.82 -5.12
CA LEU A 74 1.64 0.55 -5.97
C LEU A 74 1.79 1.34 -7.28
N GLU A 75 1.86 0.64 -8.39
CA GLU A 75 1.84 1.22 -9.74
C GLU A 75 0.39 1.36 -10.19
N ASP A 76 -0.03 2.57 -10.53
CA ASP A 76 -1.37 2.83 -11.05
C ASP A 76 -1.49 2.52 -12.55
N LEU A 77 -2.69 2.72 -13.12
CA LEU A 77 -2.96 2.44 -14.53
C LEU A 77 -2.20 3.37 -15.51
N ASP A 78 -1.86 4.58 -15.08
CA ASP A 78 -1.05 5.54 -15.82
C ASP A 78 0.46 5.28 -15.68
N GLY A 79 0.85 4.32 -14.84
CA GLY A 79 2.23 3.93 -14.58
C GLY A 79 2.92 4.77 -13.52
N ASN A 80 2.21 5.58 -12.74
CA ASN A 80 2.82 6.29 -11.62
C ASN A 80 2.98 5.34 -10.43
N GLU A 81 4.12 5.46 -9.75
CA GLU A 81 4.41 4.68 -8.55
C GLU A 81 4.04 5.48 -7.29
N HIS A 82 3.22 4.87 -6.45
CA HIS A 82 2.82 5.41 -5.14
C HIS A 82 3.51 4.64 -4.04
N GLU A 83 4.41 5.31 -3.32
CA GLU A 83 5.19 4.72 -2.24
C GLU A 83 4.46 4.87 -0.90
N LEU A 84 4.17 3.73 -0.27
CA LEU A 84 3.46 3.65 1.00
C LEU A 84 4.41 3.10 2.07
N HIS A 85 4.87 3.98 2.96
CA HIS A 85 5.81 3.62 4.02
C HIS A 85 5.26 2.52 4.95
N LEU A 86 6.12 1.63 5.39
CA LEU A 86 5.82 0.55 6.33
C LEU A 86 6.89 0.52 7.42
N ASP A 87 6.46 0.42 8.68
CA ASP A 87 7.37 0.27 9.82
C ASP A 87 8.10 -1.09 9.78
N ARG A 88 7.51 -2.11 9.15
CA ARG A 88 8.09 -3.46 9.09
C ARG A 88 7.94 -4.13 7.71
N PRO A 89 8.98 -4.85 7.23
CA PRO A 89 8.91 -5.58 5.97
C PRO A 89 7.84 -6.69 5.96
N GLU A 90 7.56 -7.29 7.12
CA GLU A 90 6.55 -8.33 7.26
C GLU A 90 5.15 -7.86 6.87
N TYR A 91 4.85 -6.57 7.07
CA TYR A 91 3.55 -6.01 6.70
C TYR A 91 3.41 -5.96 5.19
N GLY A 92 4.46 -5.52 4.48
CA GLY A 92 4.49 -5.50 3.02
C GLY A 92 4.36 -6.90 2.43
N LYS A 93 5.10 -7.88 2.96
CA LYS A 93 5.01 -9.29 2.52
C LYS A 93 3.59 -9.84 2.67
N LYS A 94 2.98 -9.68 3.84
CA LYS A 94 1.61 -10.16 4.09
C LYS A 94 0.57 -9.44 3.22
N CYS A 95 0.79 -8.16 2.90
CA CYS A 95 -0.08 -7.43 1.98
C CYS A 95 0.04 -7.97 0.55
N LEU A 96 1.26 -8.17 0.05
CA LEU A 96 1.48 -8.74 -1.29
C LEU A 96 0.91 -10.16 -1.41
N GLU A 97 1.12 -11.02 -0.41
CA GLU A 97 0.53 -12.37 -0.37
C GLU A 97 -1.01 -12.35 -0.40
N TRP A 98 -1.63 -11.35 0.24
CA TRP A 98 -3.08 -11.20 0.21
C TRP A 98 -3.57 -10.69 -1.14
N LEU A 99 -2.88 -9.69 -1.71
CA LEU A 99 -3.19 -9.15 -3.03
C LEU A 99 -3.07 -10.24 -4.11
N GLU A 100 -2.03 -11.08 -4.04
CA GLU A 100 -1.85 -12.20 -4.96
C GLU A 100 -3.01 -13.21 -4.91
N LYS A 101 -3.55 -13.46 -3.71
CA LYS A 101 -4.61 -14.44 -3.48
C LYS A 101 -6.00 -13.92 -3.86
N VAL A 102 -6.27 -12.65 -3.59
CA VAL A 102 -7.62 -12.07 -3.69
C VAL A 102 -7.81 -11.25 -4.97
N GLN A 103 -6.74 -10.64 -5.48
CA GLN A 103 -6.78 -9.69 -6.60
C GLN A 103 -5.81 -10.15 -7.69
N SER A 104 -6.17 -11.21 -8.42
CA SER A 104 -5.35 -11.84 -9.45
C SER A 104 -5.06 -10.94 -10.66
N SER A 105 -5.76 -9.81 -10.81
CA SER A 105 -5.47 -8.77 -11.79
C SER A 105 -4.20 -7.98 -11.48
N ILE A 106 -3.80 -7.90 -10.20
CA ILE A 106 -2.65 -7.11 -9.76
C ILE A 106 -1.38 -7.94 -9.93
N LYS A 107 -0.43 -7.43 -10.71
CA LYS A 107 0.88 -8.11 -10.85
C LYS A 107 1.72 -7.89 -9.60
N ILE A 108 2.09 -8.96 -8.91
CA ILE A 108 3.02 -8.89 -7.78
C ILE A 108 4.46 -8.90 -8.29
N GLY A 109 5.20 -7.82 -8.04
CA GLY A 109 6.60 -7.68 -8.42
C GLY A 109 7.55 -8.23 -7.35
N LYS A 110 8.78 -8.53 -7.77
CA LYS A 110 9.88 -8.84 -6.84
C LYS A 110 10.25 -7.59 -6.02
N MET A 111 10.76 -7.84 -4.83
CA MET A 111 11.34 -6.80 -3.97
C MET A 111 12.47 -6.07 -4.72
N LYS A 112 12.39 -4.74 -4.78
CA LYS A 112 13.48 -3.88 -5.27
C LYS A 112 14.26 -3.36 -4.06
N GLN A 113 15.58 -3.47 -4.13
CA GLN A 113 16.53 -2.77 -3.25
C GLN A 113 16.97 -1.49 -3.94
#